data_AF-A0A6C1NMX4-F1
#
_entry.id   AF-A0A6C1NMX4-F1
#
_cell.length_a   1.000
_cell.length_b   1.000
_cell.length_c   1.000
_cell.angle_alpha   90.00
_cell.angle_beta   90.00
_cell.angle_gamma   90.00
#
_symmetry.space_group_name_H-M   'P 1'
#
loop_
_entity.id
_entity.type
_entity.pdbx_description
1 polymer ?
#
loop_
_entity_poly.entity_id
_entity_poly.type
_entity_poly.pdbx_seq_one_letter_code
_entity_poly.pdbx_strand_id
1 'polypeptide(L)'
;MRRTATFLPAATLAAMLTAAPLLAQEVAGDGTSEGTLASSAALEAAVLEHTAEVEATRSELGTFLESDVAREVAEERGISLERVQSAAGSMSDNQVRAVAPLLERAMEAA
;
A
#
# COMPACT_ATOMS: atom_id res chain seq x y z
N MET A 1 29.00 6.91 -12.89
CA MET A 1 27.85 7.72 -12.44
C MET A 1 26.57 6.90 -12.57
N ARG A 2 26.18 6.12 -11.55
CA ARG A 2 24.86 5.47 -11.40
C ARG A 2 24.67 5.24 -9.90
N ARG A 3 23.99 6.14 -9.19
CA ARG A 3 23.77 6.05 -7.72
C ARG A 3 22.37 6.52 -7.30
N THR A 4 21.44 6.64 -8.25
CA THR A 4 20.11 7.22 -8.02
C THR A 4 18.97 6.19 -7.99
N ALA A 5 19.19 4.94 -8.41
CA ALA A 5 18.13 3.92 -8.46
C ALA A 5 17.82 3.27 -7.09
N THR A 6 18.81 3.13 -6.20
CA THR A 6 18.67 2.44 -4.91
C THR A 6 17.97 3.25 -3.81
N PHE A 7 17.57 4.50 -4.08
CA PHE A 7 16.94 5.37 -3.08
C PHE A 7 15.43 5.18 -2.99
N LEU A 8 14.79 4.79 -4.09
CA LEU A 8 13.34 4.60 -4.16
C LEU A 8 12.84 3.44 -3.28
N PRO A 9 13.40 2.23 -3.37
CA PRO A 9 12.91 1.12 -2.55
C PRO A 9 13.17 1.34 -1.05
N ALA A 10 14.28 2.02 -0.70
CA ALA A 10 14.58 2.38 0.68
C ALA A 10 13.58 3.40 1.27
N ALA A 11 13.10 4.36 0.45
CA ALA A 11 12.10 5.33 0.87
C ALA A 11 10.73 4.67 1.14
N THR A 12 10.36 3.67 0.34
CA THR A 12 9.12 2.89 0.53
C THR A 12 9.13 2.14 1.86
N LEU A 13 10.24 1.47 2.18
CA LEU A 13 10.42 0.77 3.44
C LEU A 13 10.38 1.71 4.66
N ALA A 14 10.95 2.91 4.53
CA ALA A 14 10.91 3.93 5.58
C ALA A 14 9.50 4.54 5.76
N ALA A 15 8.74 4.70 4.67
CA ALA A 15 7.36 5.21 4.72
C ALA A 15 6.40 4.21 5.38
N MET A 16 6.58 2.91 5.14
CA MET A 16 5.82 1.86 5.84
C MET A 16 6.02 1.90 7.35
N LEU A 17 7.22 2.27 7.81
CA LEU A 17 7.56 2.31 9.24
C LEU A 17 6.96 3.53 9.97
N THR A 18 6.56 4.59 9.25
CA THR A 18 6.14 5.88 9.85
C THR A 18 4.64 6.18 9.73
N ALA A 19 3.86 5.41 8.98
CA ALA A 19 2.44 5.66 8.69
C ALA A 19 1.44 5.27 9.81
N ALA A 20 1.85 5.21 11.06
CA ALA A 20 0.98 4.96 12.22
C ALA A 20 1.25 6.07 13.25
N PRO A 21 0.41 7.10 13.50
CA PRO A 21 -1.01 7.31 13.14
C PRO A 21 -1.38 8.78 12.76
N LEU A 22 -2.02 9.06 11.62
CA LEU A 22 -2.46 10.45 11.35
C LEU A 22 -3.82 10.66 10.67
N LEU A 23 -4.62 9.63 10.43
CA LEU A 23 -5.88 9.80 9.67
C LEU A 23 -7.09 9.30 10.48
N ALA A 24 -7.48 10.11 11.47
CA ALA A 24 -8.75 9.97 12.21
C ALA A 24 -9.71 11.15 11.96
N GLN A 25 -9.43 11.98 10.95
CA GLN A 25 -10.32 13.08 10.55
C GLN A 25 -10.64 12.90 9.08
N GLU A 26 -11.83 12.38 8.79
CA GLU A 26 -12.82 13.03 7.93
C GLU A 26 -13.92 12.02 7.56
N VAL A 27 -15.15 12.38 7.94
CA VAL A 27 -16.33 12.52 7.07
C VAL A 27 -17.57 12.19 7.90
N ALA A 28 -18.26 13.26 8.31
CA ALA A 28 -19.62 13.22 8.85
C ALA A 28 -20.50 14.15 8.00
N GLY A 29 -21.66 13.65 7.58
CA GLY A 29 -22.72 14.38 6.87
C GLY A 29 -23.10 13.65 5.57
N ASP A 30 -24.36 13.50 5.17
CA ASP A 30 -25.65 13.97 5.67
C ASP A 30 -26.73 13.09 5.00
N GLY A 31 -27.90 12.93 5.62
CA GLY A 31 -28.91 11.93 5.26
C GLY A 31 -29.92 12.36 4.19
N THR A 32 -30.41 11.40 3.38
CA THR A 32 -31.74 11.48 2.75
C THR A 32 -32.28 10.09 2.39
N SER A 33 -33.43 9.74 2.97
CA SER A 33 -34.07 8.42 2.88
C SER A 33 -35.12 8.37 1.76
N GLU A 34 -34.68 8.08 0.54
CA GLU A 34 -35.50 7.52 -0.58
C GLU A 34 -34.57 7.11 -1.75
N GLY A 35 -33.36 7.69 -1.80
CA GLY A 35 -32.19 7.18 -2.53
C GLY A 35 -31.41 6.10 -1.80
N THR A 36 -31.90 5.58 -0.67
CA THR A 36 -31.15 4.73 0.27
C THR A 36 -30.79 3.35 -0.28
N LEU A 37 -31.61 2.77 -1.16
CA LEU A 37 -31.30 1.46 -1.79
C LEU A 37 -30.32 1.59 -2.96
N ALA A 38 -30.45 2.63 -3.79
CA ALA A 38 -29.46 2.95 -4.83
C ALA A 38 -28.14 3.43 -4.21
N SER A 39 -28.20 4.15 -3.09
CA SER A 39 -27.06 4.56 -2.29
C SER A 39 -26.42 3.38 -1.56
N SER A 40 -27.19 2.40 -1.07
CA SER A 40 -26.64 1.17 -0.48
C SER A 40 -25.94 0.32 -1.54
N ALA A 41 -26.55 0.13 -2.72
CA ALA A 41 -25.93 -0.60 -3.82
C ALA A 41 -24.68 0.12 -4.37
N ALA A 42 -24.70 1.45 -4.47
CA ALA A 42 -23.53 2.24 -4.86
C ALA A 42 -22.44 2.22 -3.78
N LEU A 43 -22.81 2.23 -2.50
CA LEU A 43 -21.88 2.11 -1.38
C LEU A 43 -21.26 0.71 -1.34
N GLU A 44 -22.06 -0.34 -1.53
CA GLU A 44 -21.59 -1.73 -1.62
C GLU A 44 -20.65 -1.91 -2.81
N ALA A 45 -20.99 -1.36 -3.97
CA ALA A 45 -20.12 -1.38 -5.15
C ALA A 45 -18.81 -0.63 -4.88
N ALA A 46 -18.89 0.56 -4.29
CA ALA A 46 -17.70 1.34 -3.93
C ALA A 46 -16.84 0.64 -2.88
N VAL A 47 -17.42 -0.03 -1.89
CA VAL A 47 -16.69 -0.82 -0.90
C VAL A 47 -16.06 -2.06 -1.52
N LEU A 48 -16.78 -2.76 -2.42
CA LEU A 48 -16.25 -3.92 -3.13
C LEU A 48 -15.08 -3.55 -4.04
N GLU A 49 -15.22 -2.46 -4.79
CA GLU A 49 -14.15 -1.89 -5.62
C GLU A 49 -12.97 -1.48 -4.74
N HIS A 50 -13.24 -0.80 -3.63
CA HIS A 50 -12.23 -0.40 -2.65
C HIS A 50 -11.45 -1.60 -2.09
N THR A 51 -12.13 -2.67 -1.72
CA THR A 51 -11.50 -3.89 -1.23
C THR A 51 -10.69 -4.57 -2.33
N ALA A 52 -11.20 -4.59 -3.58
CA ALA A 52 -10.51 -5.20 -4.71
C ALA A 52 -9.19 -4.48 -5.04
N GLU A 53 -9.16 -3.14 -5.07
CA GLU A 53 -7.94 -2.36 -5.33
C GLU A 53 -6.87 -2.57 -4.25
N VAL A 54 -7.30 -2.56 -2.98
CA VAL A 54 -6.39 -2.77 -1.85
C VAL A 54 -5.82 -4.18 -1.87
N GLU A 55 -6.63 -5.18 -2.16
CA GLU A 55 -6.17 -6.57 -2.21
C GLU A 55 -5.25 -6.83 -3.40
N ALA A 56 -5.52 -6.21 -4.55
CA ALA A 56 -4.60 -6.22 -5.70
C ALA A 56 -3.25 -5.63 -5.31
N THR A 57 -3.23 -4.48 -4.63
CA THR A 57 -2.00 -3.85 -4.16
C THR A 57 -1.26 -4.72 -3.13
N ARG A 58 -1.96 -5.39 -2.21
CA ARG A 58 -1.33 -6.35 -1.28
C ARG A 58 -0.68 -7.51 -2.00
N SER A 59 -1.36 -8.05 -3.02
CA SER A 59 -0.84 -9.15 -3.85
C SER A 59 0.41 -8.72 -4.64
N GLU A 60 0.38 -7.55 -5.26
CA GLU A 60 1.54 -6.98 -5.95
C GLU A 60 2.70 -6.72 -5.00
N LEU A 61 2.41 -6.20 -3.81
CA LEU A 61 3.43 -5.97 -2.78
C LEU A 61 4.08 -7.28 -2.35
N GLY A 62 3.29 -8.34 -2.15
CA GLY A 62 3.82 -9.68 -1.87
C GLY A 62 4.75 -10.16 -2.98
N THR A 63 4.31 -10.05 -4.24
CA THR A 63 5.09 -10.42 -5.43
C THR A 63 6.42 -9.65 -5.51
N PHE A 64 6.38 -8.34 -5.25
CA PHE A 64 7.59 -7.51 -5.24
C PHE A 64 8.56 -7.94 -4.13
N LEU A 65 8.07 -8.22 -2.92
CA LEU A 65 8.91 -8.65 -1.79
C LEU A 65 9.53 -10.04 -1.99
N GLU A 66 9.00 -10.86 -2.89
CA GLU A 66 9.58 -12.14 -3.29
C GLU A 66 10.64 -12.01 -4.41
N SER A 67 10.68 -10.86 -5.09
CA SER A 67 11.59 -10.61 -6.22
C SER A 67 13.07 -10.57 -5.81
N ASP A 68 13.94 -10.90 -6.76
CA ASP A 68 15.40 -10.82 -6.57
C ASP A 68 15.86 -9.38 -6.30
N VAL A 69 15.18 -8.39 -6.90
CA VAL A 69 15.47 -6.96 -6.69
C VAL A 69 15.20 -6.54 -5.24
N ALA A 70 14.07 -6.97 -4.67
CA ALA A 70 13.78 -6.70 -3.26
C ALA A 70 14.80 -7.38 -2.32
N ARG A 71 15.26 -8.59 -2.68
CA ARG A 71 16.29 -9.31 -1.92
C ARG A 71 17.65 -8.62 -1.99
N GLU A 72 18.09 -8.24 -3.18
CA GLU A 72 19.36 -7.53 -3.38
C GLU A 72 19.38 -6.19 -2.61
N VAL A 73 18.31 -5.40 -2.71
CA VAL A 73 18.20 -4.14 -1.98
C VAL A 73 18.16 -4.36 -0.47
N ALA A 74 17.44 -5.37 0.00
CA ALA A 74 17.37 -5.70 1.42
C ALA A 74 18.75 -6.11 1.96
N GLU A 75 19.49 -6.94 1.22
CA GLU A 75 20.85 -7.35 1.57
C GLU A 75 21.83 -6.16 1.57
N GLU A 76 21.82 -5.32 0.52
CA GLU A 76 22.68 -4.13 0.43
C GLU A 76 22.45 -3.16 1.61
N ARG A 77 21.19 -3.06 2.07
CA ARG A 77 20.79 -2.15 3.14
C ARG A 77 20.78 -2.81 4.53
N GLY A 78 21.06 -4.10 4.64
CA GLY A 78 20.98 -4.85 5.90
C GLY A 78 19.57 -4.93 6.50
N ILE A 79 18.54 -4.90 5.64
CA ILE A 79 17.13 -4.98 6.02
C ILE A 79 16.68 -6.45 5.99
N SER A 80 15.97 -6.88 7.03
CA SER A 80 15.37 -8.23 7.05
C SER A 80 14.08 -8.24 6.23
N LEU A 81 14.08 -8.95 5.10
CA LEU A 81 12.87 -9.15 4.29
C LEU A 81 11.72 -9.79 5.09
N GLU A 82 12.03 -10.71 5.98
CA GLU A 82 11.03 -11.35 6.84
C GLU A 82 10.30 -10.33 7.73
N ARG A 83 11.03 -9.35 8.30
CA ARG A 83 10.40 -8.24 9.04
C ARG A 83 9.57 -7.34 8.14
N VAL A 84 10.01 -7.09 6.91
CA VAL A 84 9.27 -6.27 5.94
C VAL A 84 7.97 -6.97 5.52
N GLN A 85 8.01 -8.28 5.25
CA GLN A 85 6.83 -9.08 4.94
C GLN A 85 5.87 -9.13 6.13
N SER A 86 6.39 -9.29 7.35
CA SER A 86 5.56 -9.22 8.56
C SER A 86 4.92 -7.83 8.74
N ALA A 87 5.64 -6.75 8.46
CA ALA A 87 5.09 -5.40 8.51
C ALA A 87 4.02 -5.21 7.43
N ALA A 88 4.28 -5.65 6.20
CA ALA A 88 3.34 -5.62 5.08
C ALA A 88 2.04 -6.37 5.39
N GLY A 89 2.14 -7.55 6.00
CA GLY A 89 0.97 -8.35 6.43
C GLY A 89 0.13 -7.70 7.53
N SER A 90 0.69 -6.72 8.26
CA SER A 90 -0.02 -5.96 9.30
C SER A 90 -0.55 -4.61 8.82
N MET A 91 -0.37 -4.26 7.54
CA MET A 91 -0.78 -2.96 7.00
C MET A 91 -2.30 -2.86 6.85
N SER A 92 -2.84 -1.75 7.34
CA SER A 92 -4.21 -1.33 7.06
C SER A 92 -4.39 -0.94 5.60
N ASP A 93 -5.63 -0.96 5.12
CA ASP A 93 -5.99 -0.63 3.73
C ASP A 93 -5.48 0.77 3.31
N ASN A 94 -5.53 1.74 4.23
CA ASN A 94 -5.00 3.09 3.98
C ASN A 94 -3.48 3.11 3.82
N GLN A 95 -2.76 2.29 4.59
CA GLN A 95 -1.31 2.18 4.47
C GLN A 95 -0.92 1.47 3.18
N VAL A 96 -1.66 0.42 2.80
CA VAL A 96 -1.47 -0.27 1.51
C VAL A 96 -1.63 0.72 0.35
N ARG A 97 -2.69 1.54 0.37
CA ARG A 97 -2.92 2.57 -0.65
C ARG A 97 -1.81 3.62 -0.70
N ALA A 98 -1.30 4.06 0.45
CA ALA A 98 -0.21 5.04 0.50
C ALA A 98 1.09 4.49 -0.13
N VAL A 99 1.26 3.17 -0.14
CA VAL A 99 2.42 2.49 -0.72
C VAL A 99 2.23 2.19 -2.20
N ALA A 100 1.01 2.02 -2.71
CA ALA A 100 0.72 1.71 -4.11
C ALA A 100 1.57 2.51 -5.13
N PRO A 101 1.65 3.86 -5.09
CA PRO A 101 2.45 4.62 -6.06
C PRO A 101 3.96 4.43 -5.89
N LEU A 102 4.42 4.04 -4.71
CA LEU A 102 5.83 3.72 -4.45
C LEU A 102 6.19 2.34 -4.96
N LEU A 103 5.26 1.39 -4.85
CA LEU A 103 5.36 0.04 -5.38
C LEU A 103 5.41 0.07 -6.91
N GLU A 104 4.48 0.79 -7.55
CA GLU A 104 4.45 0.98 -9.01
C GLU A 104 5.80 1.51 -9.53
N ARG A 105 6.32 2.57 -8.91
CA ARG A 105 7.64 3.14 -9.27
C ARG A 105 8.81 2.19 -9.00
N ALA A 106 8.72 1.37 -7.96
CA ALA A 106 9.76 0.40 -7.66
C ALA A 106 9.77 -0.75 -8.68
N MET A 107 8.60 -1.16 -9.17
CA MET A 107 8.47 -2.17 -10.22
C MET A 107 8.87 -1.64 -11.60
N GLU A 108 8.61 -0.37 -11.92
CA GLU A 108 9.09 0.26 -13.17
C GLU A 108 10.62 0.42 -13.21
N ALA A 109 11.26 0.55 -12.04
CA ALA A 109 12.69 0.75 -11.91
C ALA A 109 13.49 -0.56 -11.73
N ALA A 110 12.80 -1.67 -11.47
CA ALA A 110 13.34 -3.03 -11.32
C ALA A 110 13.60 -3.68 -12.68
#